data_AF-A0A6A3P8Z8-F1
#
_entry.id   AF-A0A6A3P8Z8-F1
#
_cell.length_a   1.000
_cell.length_b   1.000
_cell.length_c   1.000
_cell.angle_alpha   90.00
_cell.angle_beta   90.00
_cell.angle_gamma   90.00
#
_symmetry.space_group_name_H-M   'P 1'
#
loop_
_entity.id
_entity.type
_entity.pdbx_description
1 polymer ?
#
loop_
_entity_poly.entity_id
_entity_poly.type
_entity_poly.pdbx_seq_one_letter_code
_entity_poly.pdbx_strand_id
1 'polypeptide(L)'
;MITVLHVFLDSPSGVEGFSEASRMWFKAVSSFAFYGMCRIKEVLTLTWKDVSLRQYRSSVVAPDEVIEYGTYALFNRKTAVAE
;
A
#
# COMPACT_ATOMS: atom_id res chain seq x y z
N MET A 1 -7.34 14.63 -0.35
CA MET A 1 -6.12 15.31 0.12
C MET A 1 -4.87 14.49 -0.16
N ILE A 2 -4.77 13.24 0.30
CA ILE A 2 -3.59 12.39 0.02
C ILE A 2 -3.36 12.10 -1.48
N THR A 3 -4.44 11.92 -2.24
CA THR A 3 -4.39 11.77 -3.70
C THR A 3 -3.78 12.98 -4.41
N VAL A 4 -4.06 14.19 -3.93
CA VAL A 4 -3.49 15.43 -4.49
C VAL A 4 -1.98 15.50 -4.26
N LEU A 5 -1.51 15.07 -3.08
CA LEU A 5 -0.08 15.00 -2.77
C LEU A 5 0.64 13.95 -3.61
N HIS A 6 0.01 12.79 -3.85
CA HIS A 6 0.58 11.76 -4.73
C HIS A 6 0.69 12.24 -6.18
N VAL A 7 -0.36 12.91 -6.68
CA VAL A 7 -0.35 13.51 -8.02
C VAL A 7 0.72 14.60 -8.14
N PHE A 8 0.92 15.41 -7.10
CA PHE A 8 2.01 16.40 -7.08
C PHE A 8 3.39 15.72 -7.16
N LEU A 9 3.61 14.64 -6.41
CA LEU A 9 4.89 13.91 -6.47
C LEU A 9 5.14 13.28 -7.85
N ASP A 10 4.09 12.91 -8.58
CA ASP A 10 4.19 12.40 -9.95
C ASP A 10 4.27 13.49 -11.02
N SER A 11 4.06 14.75 -10.64
CA SER A 11 4.21 15.88 -11.56
C SER A 11 5.68 16.09 -11.95
N PRO A 12 5.98 16.76 -13.07
CA PRO A 12 7.34 17.07 -13.47
C PRO A 12 8.17 17.73 -12.36
N SER A 13 7.56 18.65 -11.60
CA SER A 13 8.20 19.32 -10.46
C SER A 13 8.53 18.36 -9.32
N GLY A 14 7.68 17.37 -9.05
CA GLY A 14 7.94 16.32 -8.07
C GLY A 14 9.01 15.34 -8.55
N VAL A 15 9.03 15.04 -9.85
CA VAL A 15 10.00 14.11 -10.44
C VAL A 15 11.42 14.69 -10.45
N GLU A 16 11.57 15.99 -10.73
CA GLU A 16 12.86 16.69 -10.68
C GLU A 16 13.32 16.97 -9.25
N GLY A 17 12.39 17.27 -8.33
CA GLY A 17 12.72 17.69 -6.96
C GLY A 17 13.05 16.55 -6.00
N PHE A 18 12.66 15.31 -6.31
CA PHE A 18 12.78 14.17 -5.40
C PHE A 18 13.26 12.93 -6.12
N SER A 19 14.02 12.06 -5.46
CA SER A 19 14.37 10.75 -6.04
C SER A 19 13.16 9.83 -6.10
N GLU A 20 13.13 8.88 -7.03
CA GLU A 20 12.05 7.90 -7.15
C GLU A 20 11.81 7.15 -5.83
N ALA A 21 12.88 6.70 -5.17
CA ALA A 21 12.80 6.01 -3.88
C ALA A 21 12.12 6.88 -2.80
N SER A 22 12.45 8.17 -2.73
CA SER A 22 11.84 9.09 -1.76
C SER A 22 10.35 9.34 -2.04
N ARG A 23 9.96 9.47 -3.32
CA ARG A 23 8.56 9.61 -3.71
C ARG A 23 7.76 8.36 -3.37
N MET A 24 8.29 7.18 -3.70
CA MET A 24 7.66 5.89 -3.40
C MET A 24 7.53 5.66 -1.89
N TRP A 25 8.57 6.00 -1.13
CA TRP A 25 8.53 5.92 0.33
C TRP A 25 7.46 6.84 0.92
N PHE A 26 7.40 8.10 0.48
CA PHE A 26 6.37 9.03 0.96
C PHE A 26 4.96 8.54 0.63
N LYS A 27 4.73 8.04 -0.59
CA LYS A 27 3.43 7.48 -0.99
C LYS A 27 3.04 6.29 -0.13
N ALA A 28 3.97 5.38 0.13
CA ALA A 28 3.74 4.21 0.98
C ALA A 28 3.40 4.62 2.42
N VAL A 29 4.21 5.48 3.04
CA VAL A 29 4.02 5.92 4.43
C VAL A 29 2.74 6.73 4.60
N SER A 30 2.47 7.68 3.70
CA SER A 30 1.25 8.48 3.76
C SER A 30 0.00 7.62 3.56
N SER A 31 0.02 6.67 2.62
CA SER A 31 -1.10 5.73 2.40
C SER A 31 -1.34 4.87 3.62
N PHE A 32 -0.26 4.35 4.23
CA PHE A 32 -0.34 3.54 5.43
C PHE A 32 -0.84 4.35 6.63
N ALA A 33 -0.39 5.60 6.79
CA ALA A 33 -0.86 6.49 7.85
C ALA A 33 -2.36 6.82 7.67
N PHE A 34 -2.81 7.11 6.44
CA PHE A 34 -4.21 7.36 6.16
C PHE A 34 -5.09 6.12 6.41
N TYR A 35 -4.65 4.96 5.93
CA TYR A 35 -5.30 3.67 6.22
C TYR A 35 -5.34 3.39 7.72
N GLY A 36 -4.21 3.60 8.40
CA GLY A 36 -4.06 3.49 9.85
C GLY A 36 -4.99 4.41 10.61
N MET A 37 -5.18 5.66 10.20
CA MET A 37 -6.17 6.54 10.86
C MET A 37 -7.60 6.01 10.72
N CYS A 38 -7.99 5.54 9.52
CA CYS A 38 -9.33 5.01 9.29
C CYS A 38 -9.56 3.64 9.95
N ARG A 39 -8.50 2.86 10.15
CA ARG A 39 -8.55 1.45 10.59
C ARG A 39 -7.52 1.18 11.69
N ILE A 40 -7.38 2.10 12.64
CA ILE A 40 -6.30 2.06 13.63
C ILE A 40 -6.30 0.79 14.47
N LYS A 41 -7.47 0.22 14.72
CA LYS A 41 -7.63 -1.05 15.43
C LYS A 41 -7.07 -2.25 14.68
N GLU A 42 -7.05 -2.19 13.35
CA GLU A 42 -6.51 -3.24 12.48
C GLU A 42 -5.00 -3.04 12.27
N VAL A 43 -4.55 -1.78 12.15
CA VAL A 43 -3.14 -1.42 11.94
C VAL A 43 -2.28 -1.53 13.20
N LEU A 44 -2.79 -1.17 14.37
CA LEU A 44 -2.03 -1.29 15.62
C LEU A 44 -1.67 -2.74 15.97
N THR A 45 -2.44 -3.70 15.46
CA THR A 45 -2.20 -5.13 15.69
C THR A 45 -1.35 -5.78 14.61
N LEU A 46 -1.07 -5.09 13.49
CA LEU A 46 -0.23 -5.60 12.41
C LEU A 46 1.22 -5.66 12.89
N THR A 47 1.80 -6.86 12.86
CA THR A 47 3.22 -7.07 13.17
C THR A 47 3.95 -7.54 11.90
N TRP A 48 5.29 -7.45 11.89
CA TRP A 48 6.07 -7.82 10.69
C TRP A 48 5.84 -9.26 10.23
N LYS A 49 5.61 -10.19 11.17
CA LYS A 49 5.26 -11.59 10.87
C LYS A 49 3.93 -11.74 10.11
N ASP A 50 3.07 -10.72 10.15
CA ASP A 50 1.77 -10.70 9.49
C ASP A 50 1.85 -10.10 8.07
N VAL A 51 3.05 -9.69 7.63
CA VAL A 51 3.32 -9.11 6.32
C VAL A 51 4.31 -9.99 5.55
N SER A 52 3.98 -10.32 4.31
CA SER A 52 4.88 -11.00 3.38
C SER A 52 4.99 -10.18 2.10
N LEU A 53 6.20 -9.76 1.77
CA LEU A 53 6.51 -9.00 0.56
C LEU A 53 7.19 -9.90 -0.47
N ARG A 54 7.24 -9.44 -1.72
CA ARG A 54 7.91 -10.14 -2.83
C ARG A 54 7.39 -11.57 -3.03
N GLN A 55 6.08 -11.76 -2.92
CA GLN A 55 5.45 -12.99 -3.35
C GLN A 55 5.27 -12.96 -4.85
N TYR A 56 5.37 -14.12 -5.48
CA TYR A 56 5.26 -14.26 -6.93
C TYR A 56 4.13 -15.24 -7.26
N ARG A 57 3.35 -14.91 -8.29
CA ARG A 57 2.38 -15.85 -8.87
C ARG A 57 2.35 -15.67 -10.38
N SER A 58 2.11 -16.76 -11.11
CA SER A 58 1.84 -16.68 -12.55
C SER A 58 0.52 -15.92 -12.79
N SER A 59 0.50 -15.08 -13.82
CA SER A 59 -0.73 -14.43 -14.25
C SER A 59 -1.71 -15.47 -14.81
N VAL A 60 -2.98 -15.37 -14.42
CA VAL A 60 -4.06 -16.23 -14.92
C VAL A 60 -4.42 -15.86 -16.37
N VAL A 61 -4.15 -14.61 -16.77
CA VAL A 61 -4.47 -14.06 -18.10
C VAL A 61 -3.31 -14.23 -19.08
N ALA A 62 -2.07 -14.17 -18.60
CA ALA A 62 -0.84 -14.29 -19.39
C ALA A 62 0.13 -15.28 -18.69
N PRO A 63 0.12 -16.58 -19.02
CA PRO A 63 0.83 -17.62 -18.26
C PRO A 63 2.36 -17.45 -18.21
N ASP A 64 2.93 -16.70 -19.15
CA ASP A 64 4.33 -16.33 -19.26
C ASP A 64 4.74 -15.15 -18.36
N GLU A 65 3.77 -14.41 -17.82
CA GLU A 65 4.02 -13.30 -16.91
C GLU A 65 3.98 -13.72 -15.45
N VAL A 66 4.94 -13.22 -14.68
CA VAL A 66 4.99 -13.37 -13.22
C VAL A 66 4.63 -12.05 -12.57
N ILE A 67 3.63 -12.08 -11.70
CA ILE A 67 3.17 -10.92 -10.93
C ILE A 67 3.84 -10.97 -9.56
N GLU A 68 4.60 -9.93 -9.24
CA GLU A 68 5.09 -9.67 -7.88
C GLU A 68 3.99 -8.95 -7.07
N TYR A 69 3.74 -9.43 -5.85
CA TYR A 69 2.77 -8.84 -4.94
C TYR A 69 3.18 -9.01 -3.47
N GLY A 70 2.47 -8.32 -2.59
CA GLY A 70 2.57 -8.50 -1.14
C GLY A 70 1.24 -8.94 -0.54
N THR A 71 1.30 -9.66 0.57
CA THR A 71 0.13 -10.05 1.37
C THR A 71 0.30 -9.57 2.80
N TYR A 72 -0.81 -9.23 3.45
CA TYR A 72 -0.84 -8.94 4.87
C TYR A 72 -2.10 -9.53 5.50
N ALA A 73 -2.00 -9.99 6.74
CA ALA A 73 -3.14 -10.49 7.50
C ALA A 73 -3.76 -9.35 8.33
N LEU A 74 -5.04 -9.08 8.11
CA LEU A 74 -5.81 -8.16 8.95
C LEU A 74 -6.56 -8.94 10.02
N PHE A 75 -6.39 -8.53 11.28
CA PHE A 75 -7.12 -9.06 12.41
C PHE A 75 -8.15 -8.04 12.90
N ASN A 76 -9.21 -8.51 13.56
CA ASN A 76 -10.26 -7.67 14.15
C ASN A 76 -10.98 -6.73 13.16
N ARG A 77 -11.09 -7.14 11.88
CA ARG A 77 -11.88 -6.41 10.90
C ARG A 77 -13.32 -6.33 11.39
N LYS A 78 -13.78 -5.14 11.75
CA LYS A 78 -15.22 -4.89 11.86
C LYS A 78 -15.78 -4.95 10.44
N THR A 79 -16.23 -6.12 10.02
CA THR A 79 -17.21 -6.23 8.94
C THR A 79 -18.42 -5.44 9.40
N ALA A 80 -18.84 -4.44 8.61
CA ALA A 80 -20.16 -3.88 8.80
C ALA A 80 -21.12 -5.07 8.82
N VAL A 81 -21.86 -5.23 9.92
CA VAL A 81 -22.95 -6.19 9.99
C VAL A 81 -23.85 -5.84 8.80
N ALA A 82 -24.13 -6.82 7.94
CA ALA A 82 -25.09 -6.64 6.87
C ALA A 82 -26.43 -6.23 7.51
N GLU A 83 -26.94 -5.07 7.12
CA GLU A 83 -28.31 -4.65 7.43
C GLU A 83 -29.32 -5.63 6.80
#